data_AF-A0A922DMQ4-F1
#
_entry.id   AF-A0A922DMQ4-F1
#
_cell.length_a   1.000
_cell.length_b   1.000
_cell.length_c   1.000
_cell.angle_alpha   90.00
_cell.angle_beta   90.00
_cell.angle_gamma   90.00
#
_symmetry.space_group_name_H-M   'P 1'
#
loop_
_entity.id
_entity.type
_entity.pdbx_description
1 polymer ?
#
loop_
_entity_poly.entity_id
_entity_poly.type
_entity_poly.pdbx_seq_one_letter_code
_entity_poly.pdbx_strand_id
1 'polypeptide(L)'
;MVGSPPVLAFAAICAACIFCMVEVARAQDQNGTSAVTDPAEARALNSIFQQWGISAQSDQWNISGELCSGAAIDTTSFDDRNYNPFIKCDCSYNSSSTCHITQLKVYALDVVGVIPEQLWTLTYLINLYGFFSL
;
A
#
# COMPACT_ATOMS: atom_id res chain seq x y z
N MET A 1 -43.04 18.99 -33.40
CA MET A 1 -41.84 19.07 -34.24
C MET A 1 -40.97 17.89 -33.83
N VAL A 2 -41.17 16.75 -34.49
CA VAL A 2 -40.50 15.50 -34.14
C VAL A 2 -39.07 15.62 -34.64
N GLY A 3 -38.09 15.66 -33.72
CA GLY A 3 -36.68 15.73 -34.08
C GLY A 3 -36.33 14.61 -35.05
N SER A 4 -35.62 14.93 -36.13
CA SER A 4 -35.26 13.95 -37.15
C SER A 4 -34.47 12.80 -36.53
N PRO A 5 -34.68 11.54 -36.95
CA PRO A 5 -34.02 10.36 -36.39
C PRO A 5 -32.49 10.48 -36.23
N PRO A 6 -31.73 11.10 -37.17
CA PRO A 6 -30.29 11.27 -36.96
C PRO A 6 -29.95 12.24 -35.81
N VAL A 7 -30.75 13.29 -35.59
CA VAL A 7 -30.49 14.30 -34.55
C VAL A 7 -30.65 13.70 -33.14
N LEU A 8 -31.65 12.84 -32.96
CA LEU A 8 -31.86 12.10 -31.71
C LEU A 8 -30.75 11.06 -31.48
N ALA A 9 -30.26 10.41 -32.53
CA ALA A 9 -29.14 9.48 -32.45
C ALA A 9 -27.83 10.19 -32.08
N PHE A 10 -27.53 11.35 -32.68
CA PHE A 10 -26.36 12.15 -32.32
C PHE A 10 -26.43 12.65 -30.87
N ALA A 11 -27.59 13.12 -30.42
CA ALA A 11 -27.78 13.56 -29.03
C ALA A 11 -27.60 12.40 -28.02
N ALA A 12 -28.08 11.21 -28.35
CA ALA A 12 -27.91 10.02 -27.51
C ALA A 12 -26.45 9.56 -27.43
N ILE A 13 -25.71 9.61 -28.55
CA ILE A 13 -24.28 9.29 -28.59
C ILE A 13 -23.48 10.30 -27.76
N CYS A 14 -23.76 11.60 -27.91
CA CYS A 14 -23.10 12.64 -27.12
C CYS A 14 -23.36 12.48 -25.61
N ALA A 15 -24.59 12.16 -25.21
CA ALA A 15 -24.92 11.92 -23.82
C ALA A 15 -24.16 10.69 -23.26
N ALA A 16 -24.13 9.58 -24.01
CA ALA A 16 -23.38 8.38 -23.61
C ALA A 16 -21.88 8.66 -23.45
N CYS A 17 -21.27 9.44 -24.35
CA CYS A 17 -19.88 9.85 -24.22
C CYS A 17 -19.60 10.69 -22.96
N ILE A 18 -20.52 11.58 -22.59
CA ILE A 18 -20.39 12.40 -21.37
C ILE A 18 -20.52 11.54 -20.12
N PHE A 19 -21.44 10.57 -20.08
CA PHE A 19 -21.57 9.63 -18.95
C PHE A 19 -20.32 8.75 -18.78
N CYS A 20 -19.71 8.25 -19.86
CA CYS A 20 -18.46 7.48 -19.78
C CYS A 20 -17.28 8.29 -19.20
N MET A 21 -17.21 9.60 -19.46
CA MET A 21 -16.14 10.45 -18.94
C MET A 21 -16.35 10.81 -17.45
N VAL A 22 -17.61 10.85 -16.98
CA VAL A 22 -17.94 11.12 -15.57
C VAL A 22 -17.53 9.93 -14.69
N GLU A 23 -17.65 8.69 -15.14
CA GLU A 23 -17.24 7.53 -14.33
C GLU A 23 -15.73 7.41 -14.17
N VAL A 24 -14.94 7.81 -15.18
CA VAL A 24 -13.47 7.85 -15.08
C VAL A 24 -13.00 8.94 -14.10
N ALA A 25 -13.72 10.06 -14.01
CA ALA A 25 -13.39 11.15 -13.08
C ALA A 25 -13.73 10.84 -11.61
N ARG A 26 -14.57 9.82 -11.33
CA ARG A 26 -15.01 9.45 -9.97
C ARG A 26 -14.06 8.47 -9.27
N ALA A 27 -13.06 7.95 -9.99
CA ALA A 27 -11.99 7.14 -9.40
C ALA A 27 -10.83 7.99 -8.83
N GLN A 28 -10.95 9.32 -8.84
CA GLN A 28 -9.90 10.24 -8.40
C GLN A 28 -10.09 10.78 -6.97
N ASP A 29 -10.96 10.17 -6.16
CA ASP A 29 -11.07 10.49 -4.73
C ASP A 29 -9.94 9.88 -3.88
N GLN A 30 -8.70 9.94 -4.38
CA GLN A 30 -7.48 9.92 -3.55
C GLN A 30 -6.58 11.08 -4.01
N ASN A 31 -6.63 12.16 -3.25
CA ASN A 31 -6.02 13.46 -3.51
C ASN A 31 -4.47 13.45 -3.39
N GLY A 32 -3.78 12.98 -4.42
CA GLY A 32 -2.32 13.07 -4.55
C GLY A 32 -1.80 12.00 -5.50
N THR A 33 -0.67 12.24 -6.16
CA THR A 33 0.12 11.16 -6.79
C THR A 33 0.11 9.93 -5.88
N SER A 34 -0.22 8.73 -6.39
CA SER A 34 -0.20 7.51 -5.57
C SER A 34 1.19 7.38 -4.96
N ALA A 35 1.30 7.68 -3.67
CA ALA A 35 2.57 7.62 -2.97
C ALA A 35 3.07 6.19 -3.02
N VAL A 36 4.34 6.02 -3.37
CA VAL A 36 4.95 4.69 -3.56
C VAL A 36 5.92 4.44 -2.42
N THR A 37 5.92 3.24 -1.86
CA THR A 37 6.98 2.82 -0.93
C THR A 37 8.34 3.01 -1.58
N ASP A 38 9.32 3.53 -0.84
CA ASP A 38 10.70 3.62 -1.31
C ASP A 38 11.15 2.27 -1.90
N PRO A 39 11.64 2.21 -3.15
CA PRO A 39 11.96 0.94 -3.80
C PRO A 39 13.06 0.15 -3.08
N ALA A 40 13.99 0.79 -2.38
CA ALA A 40 15.02 0.10 -1.61
C ALA A 40 14.42 -0.53 -0.35
N GLU A 41 13.55 0.19 0.34
CA GLU A 41 12.83 -0.34 1.51
C GLU A 41 11.91 -1.51 1.13
N ALA A 42 11.21 -1.40 0.00
CA ALA A 42 10.34 -2.47 -0.48
C ALA A 42 11.13 -3.76 -0.80
N ARG A 43 12.29 -3.63 -1.43
CA ARG A 43 13.19 -4.77 -1.67
C ARG A 43 13.76 -5.33 -0.37
N ALA A 44 14.14 -4.45 0.56
CA ALA A 44 14.68 -4.84 1.85
C ALA A 44 13.66 -5.64 2.67
N LEU A 45 12.43 -5.15 2.79
CA LEU A 45 11.37 -5.83 3.53
C LEU A 45 11.07 -7.22 2.94
N ASN A 46 10.95 -7.32 1.62
CA ASN A 46 10.75 -8.60 0.95
C ASN A 46 11.91 -9.57 1.18
N SER A 47 13.15 -9.08 1.17
CA SER A 47 14.34 -9.90 1.45
C SER A 47 14.38 -10.37 2.91
N ILE A 48 14.00 -9.50 3.86
CA ILE A 48 13.89 -9.85 5.28
C ILE A 48 12.86 -10.96 5.47
N PHE A 49 11.66 -10.81 4.89
CA PHE A 49 10.58 -11.79 5.00
C PHE A 49 10.98 -13.14 4.40
N GLN A 50 11.67 -13.12 3.25
CA GLN A 50 12.21 -14.33 2.63
C GLN A 50 13.27 -15.03 3.51
N GLN A 51 14.21 -14.28 4.09
CA GLN A 51 15.24 -14.85 4.95
C GLN A 51 14.68 -15.43 6.24
N TRP A 52 13.67 -14.79 6.82
CA TRP A 52 12.97 -15.28 7.99
C TRP A 52 11.94 -16.37 7.68
N GLY A 53 11.65 -16.64 6.40
CA GLY A 53 10.66 -17.63 6.00
C GLY A 53 9.23 -17.27 6.42
N ILE A 54 8.93 -15.97 6.55
CA ILE A 54 7.62 -15.47 6.99
C ILE A 54 6.85 -14.82 5.83
N SER A 55 5.53 -14.80 5.95
CA SER A 55 4.63 -14.02 5.11
C SER A 55 3.52 -13.45 5.98
N ALA A 56 2.96 -12.29 5.60
CA ALA A 56 1.67 -11.86 6.15
C ALA A 56 0.53 -12.48 5.37
N GLN A 57 -0.63 -12.55 6.03
CA GLN A 57 -1.86 -12.95 5.38
C GLN A 57 -2.25 -11.85 4.40
N SER A 58 -2.50 -12.22 3.14
CA SER A 58 -2.71 -11.29 2.03
C SER A 58 -3.99 -10.45 2.15
N ASP A 59 -4.91 -10.87 3.02
CA ASP A 59 -6.13 -10.15 3.40
C ASP A 59 -5.87 -9.04 4.42
N GLN A 60 -4.75 -9.10 5.16
CA GLN A 60 -4.39 -8.09 6.17
C GLN A 60 -3.74 -6.86 5.54
N TRP A 61 -2.73 -7.05 4.67
CA TRP A 61 -2.10 -5.95 3.95
C TRP A 61 -1.34 -6.43 2.71
N ASN A 62 -1.15 -5.54 1.73
CA ASN A 62 -0.74 -5.91 0.39
C ASN A 62 0.78 -6.13 0.24
N ILE A 63 1.27 -7.30 0.63
CA ILE A 63 2.69 -7.68 0.48
C ILE A 63 3.16 -7.76 -0.97
N SER A 64 2.30 -8.22 -1.88
CA SER A 64 2.68 -8.45 -3.29
C SER A 64 2.56 -7.20 -4.17
N GLY A 65 2.09 -6.08 -3.61
CA GLY A 65 1.83 -4.84 -4.32
C GLY A 65 2.48 -3.64 -3.63
N GLU A 66 1.72 -2.56 -3.50
CA GLU A 66 2.16 -1.36 -2.79
C GLU A 66 2.13 -1.63 -1.27
N LEU A 67 3.31 -1.79 -0.66
CA LEU A 67 3.45 -2.19 0.75
C LEU A 67 2.83 -1.17 1.69
N CYS A 68 3.04 0.12 1.42
CA CYS A 68 2.48 1.23 2.19
C CYS A 68 1.07 1.59 1.70
N SER A 69 0.15 0.62 1.73
CA SER A 69 -1.26 0.81 1.39
C SER A 69 -2.20 0.19 2.44
N GLY A 70 -3.47 0.61 2.41
CA GLY A 70 -4.51 0.10 3.32
C GLY A 70 -4.10 0.21 4.79
N ALA A 71 -4.11 -0.93 5.50
CA ALA A 71 -3.78 -1.01 6.92
C ALA A 71 -2.40 -0.41 7.28
N ALA A 72 -1.43 -0.42 6.35
CA ALA A 72 -0.09 0.13 6.60
C ALA A 72 -0.07 1.66 6.73
N ILE A 73 -1.10 2.38 6.26
CA ILE A 73 -1.17 3.86 6.26
C ILE A 73 -2.45 4.42 6.89
N ASP A 74 -3.45 3.58 7.16
CA ASP A 74 -4.71 4.00 7.77
C ASP A 74 -4.64 4.07 9.31
N THR A 75 -5.80 4.12 9.96
CA THR A 75 -5.94 4.23 11.42
C THR A 75 -5.79 2.89 12.17
N THR A 76 -5.55 1.76 11.49
CA THR A 76 -5.32 0.45 12.10
C THR A 76 -4.18 0.54 13.11
N SER A 77 -4.35 0.03 14.32
CA SER A 77 -3.31 0.11 15.34
C SER A 77 -2.12 -0.80 14.99
N PHE A 78 -0.89 -0.32 15.20
CA PHE A 78 0.31 -1.16 15.08
C PHE A 78 0.29 -2.33 16.08
N ASP A 79 -0.37 -2.16 17.23
CA ASP A 79 -0.50 -3.18 18.27
C ASP A 79 -1.68 -4.14 18.04
N ASP A 80 -2.44 -3.99 16.96
CA ASP A 80 -3.54 -4.90 16.63
C ASP A 80 -2.99 -6.32 16.44
N ARG A 81 -3.53 -7.26 17.22
CA ARG A 81 -3.10 -8.67 17.22
C ARG A 81 -3.54 -9.41 15.96
N ASN A 82 -4.53 -8.91 15.24
CA ASN A 82 -4.98 -9.48 13.99
C ASN A 82 -3.96 -9.29 12.87
N TYR A 83 -3.07 -8.29 12.96
CA TYR A 83 -2.09 -8.00 11.92
C TYR A 83 -0.70 -8.46 12.35
N ASN A 84 -0.17 -9.54 11.76
CA ASN A 84 1.17 -10.04 12.10
C ASN A 84 1.70 -11.05 11.06
N PRO A 85 2.87 -10.82 10.44
CA PRO A 85 3.72 -9.63 10.56
C PRO A 85 3.02 -8.38 9.98
N PHE A 86 3.46 -7.19 10.42
CA PHE A 86 2.80 -5.93 10.04
C PHE A 86 3.79 -4.78 9.92
N ILE A 87 3.42 -3.77 9.13
CA ILE A 87 4.18 -2.53 9.01
C ILE A 87 3.29 -1.31 9.20
N LYS A 88 3.91 -0.19 9.54
CA LYS A 88 3.34 1.14 9.34
C LYS A 88 4.28 2.00 8.52
N CYS A 89 3.69 2.88 7.73
CA CYS A 89 4.43 3.80 6.87
C CYS A 89 4.07 5.26 7.14
N ASP A 90 5.00 6.14 6.81
CA ASP A 90 4.79 7.58 6.70
C ASP A 90 4.97 8.01 5.24
N CYS A 91 3.91 8.54 4.65
CA CYS A 91 3.86 8.99 3.25
C CYS A 91 3.90 10.51 3.10
N SER A 92 4.34 11.25 4.13
CA SER A 92 4.43 12.72 4.06
C SER A 92 5.64 13.23 3.27
N TYR A 93 6.52 12.34 2.82
CA TYR A 93 7.78 12.67 2.16
C TYR A 93 7.60 13.00 0.67
N ASN A 94 8.54 13.81 0.15
CA ASN A 94 8.60 14.20 -1.25
C ASN A 94 7.26 14.71 -1.80
N SER A 95 6.64 15.67 -1.09
CA SER A 95 5.32 16.20 -1.45
C SER A 95 4.23 15.12 -1.53
N SER A 96 4.27 14.19 -0.57
CA SER A 96 3.36 13.05 -0.47
C SER A 96 3.44 12.07 -1.66
N SER A 97 4.62 11.91 -2.24
CA SER A 97 4.85 10.94 -3.35
C SER A 97 5.68 9.73 -2.94
N THR A 98 6.34 9.77 -1.78
CA THR A 98 7.17 8.66 -1.28
C THR A 98 6.74 8.26 0.11
N CYS A 99 6.60 6.96 0.33
CA CYS A 99 6.31 6.37 1.63
C CYS A 99 7.55 5.68 2.19
N HIS A 100 7.78 5.84 3.48
CA HIS A 100 8.83 5.15 4.22
C HIS A 100 8.25 4.28 5.32
N ILE A 101 8.79 3.07 5.48
CA ILE A 101 8.45 2.13 6.55
C ILE A 101 9.01 2.66 7.86
N THR A 102 8.12 3.02 8.78
CA THR A 102 8.48 3.59 10.08
C THR A 102 8.37 2.56 11.19
N GLN A 103 7.54 1.52 11.03
CA GLN A 103 7.39 0.48 12.03
C GLN A 103 7.33 -0.91 11.38
N LEU A 104 7.96 -1.89 12.02
CA LEU A 104 7.97 -3.28 11.59
C LEU A 104 7.69 -4.20 12.79
N LYS A 105 6.66 -5.03 12.66
CA LYS A 105 6.27 -6.04 13.64
C LYS A 105 6.48 -7.45 13.10
N VAL A 106 7.23 -8.24 13.84
CA VAL A 106 7.49 -9.67 13.63
C VAL A 106 7.40 -10.36 14.99
N TYR A 107 6.18 -10.57 15.47
CA TYR A 107 5.93 -11.02 16.84
C TYR A 107 5.53 -12.48 16.89
N ALA A 108 6.15 -13.30 17.74
CA ALA A 108 5.75 -14.71 17.96
C ALA A 108 5.58 -15.52 16.65
N LEU A 109 6.44 -15.27 15.66
CA LEU A 109 6.48 -16.02 14.39
C LEU A 109 7.58 -17.08 14.37
N ASP A 110 8.17 -17.39 15.54
CA ASP A 110 9.26 -18.36 15.71
C ASP A 110 10.40 -18.18 14.71
N VAL A 111 10.72 -16.93 14.40
CA VAL A 111 11.84 -16.58 13.53
C VAL A 111 13.14 -16.94 14.25
N VAL A 112 13.87 -17.91 13.69
CA VAL A 112 15.18 -18.36 14.17
C VAL A 112 16.23 -17.92 13.16
N GLY A 113 17.25 -17.20 13.63
CA GLY A 113 18.36 -16.78 12.79
C GLY A 113 18.87 -15.39 13.14
N VAL A 114 19.84 -14.93 12.37
CA VAL A 114 20.41 -13.59 12.52
C VAL A 114 19.40 -12.52 12.09
N ILE A 115 19.54 -11.34 12.67
CA ILE A 115 18.86 -10.15 12.16
C ILE A 115 19.46 -9.81 10.78
N PRO A 116 18.67 -9.79 9.69
CA PRO A 116 19.19 -9.57 8.34
C PRO A 116 19.79 -8.19 8.19
N GLU A 117 20.90 -8.08 7.46
CA GLU A 117 21.58 -6.80 7.19
C GLU A 117 20.68 -5.81 6.42
N GLN A 118 19.72 -6.32 5.65
CA GLN A 118 18.75 -5.52 4.91
C GLN A 118 17.87 -4.66 5.83
N LEU A 119 17.78 -4.99 7.12
CA LEU A 119 17.11 -4.14 8.10
C LEU A 119 17.73 -2.73 8.15
N TRP A 120 19.05 -2.60 7.89
CA TRP A 120 19.75 -1.32 7.84
C TRP A 120 19.36 -0.44 6.65
N THR A 121 18.70 -1.00 5.63
CA THR A 121 18.13 -0.22 4.51
C THR A 121 16.87 0.52 4.92
N LEU A 122 16.17 0.08 5.98
CA LEU A 122 14.97 0.74 6.50
C LEU A 122 15.36 1.93 7.39
N THR A 123 15.96 2.97 6.80
CA THR A 123 16.57 4.07 7.56
C THR A 123 15.57 4.96 8.29
N TYR A 124 14.29 4.88 7.94
CA TYR A 124 13.19 5.59 8.60
C TYR A 124 12.49 4.74 9.67
N LEU A 125 12.96 3.50 9.89
CA LEU A 125 12.40 2.61 10.90
C LEU A 125 12.68 3.15 12.30
N ILE A 126 11.62 3.53 13.01
CA ILE A 126 11.69 4.04 14.38
C ILE A 126 11.21 3.01 15.41
N ASN A 127 10.49 1.97 14.98
CA ASN A 127 9.97 0.93 15.85
C ASN A 127 10.13 -0.46 15.21
N LEU A 128 10.95 -1.31 15.83
CA LEU A 128 11.05 -2.73 15.49
C LEU A 128 10.52 -3.53 16.67
N TYR A 129 9.38 -4.18 16.50
CA TYR A 129 8.80 -5.06 17.50
C TYR A 129 8.90 -6.51 17.06
N GLY A 130 9.77 -7.28 17.70
CA GLY A 130 9.89 -8.70 17.42
C GLY A 130 10.66 -9.47 18.48
N PHE A 131 10.48 -10.79 18.47
CA PHE A 131 11.24 -11.71 19.31
C PHE A 131 12.20 -12.49 18.41
N PHE A 132 13.49 -12.19 18.54
CA PHE A 132 14.55 -12.86 17.80
C PHE A 132 15.29 -13.80 18.77
N SER A 133 15.16 -15.10 18.54
CA SER A 133 15.99 -16.10 19.23
C SER A 133 17.33 -16.13 18.51
N LEU A 134 18.33 -15.43 19.07
CA LEU A 134 19.73 -15.47 18.64
C LEU A 134 20.46 -16.70 19.21
#